data_AF-A0A844FAW6-F1
#
_entry.id   AF-A0A844FAW6-F1
#
_cell.length_a   1.000
_cell.length_b   1.000
_cell.length_c   1.000
_cell.angle_alpha   90.00
_cell.angle_beta   90.00
_cell.angle_gamma   90.00
#
_symmetry.space_group_name_H-M   'P 1'
#
loop_
_entity.id
_entity.type
_entity.pdbx_description
1 polymer ?
#
loop_
_entity_poly.entity_id
_entity_poly.type
_entity_poly.pdbx_seq_one_letter_code
_entity_poly.pdbx_strand_id
1 'polypeptide(L)' 'MAKSQLTKTRTITDKVSVKGMLSEDGTTITYTDENKIEQEITVADCLNIFKGKPIDFSVSIKSEDELPDDEE' A
#
# COMPACT_ATOMS: atom_id res chain seq x y z
N MET A 1 33.73 -7.57 -27.40
CA MET A 1 33.35 -8.43 -26.26
C MET A 1 31.82 -8.50 -26.24
N ALA A 2 31.24 -9.67 -26.47
CA ALA A 2 29.79 -9.82 -26.50
C ALA A 2 29.23 -9.58 -25.09
N LYS A 3 28.42 -8.54 -24.93
CA LYS A 3 27.69 -8.27 -23.69
C LYS A 3 26.72 -9.44 -23.52
N SER A 4 26.88 -10.25 -22.47
CA SER A 4 25.96 -11.34 -22.17
C SER A 4 24.53 -10.77 -22.17
N GLN A 5 23.63 -11.35 -22.98
CA GLN A 5 22.21 -10.96 -23.05
C GLN A 5 21.49 -11.22 -21.72
N LEU A 6 22.08 -12.04 -20.86
CA LEU A 6 21.51 -12.40 -19.57
C LEU A 6 21.92 -11.37 -18.52
N THR A 7 20.96 -10.54 -18.11
CA THR A 7 21.13 -9.60 -17.00
C THR A 7 20.42 -10.20 -15.77
N LYS A 8 21.16 -10.44 -14.68
CA LYS A 8 20.60 -10.89 -13.41
C LYS A 8 20.52 -9.69 -12.46
N THR A 9 19.30 -9.24 -12.17
CA THR A 9 19.05 -8.15 -11.23
C THR A 9 18.35 -8.72 -9.99
N ARG A 10 18.83 -8.37 -8.79
CA ARG A 10 18.15 -8.71 -7.53
C ARG A 10 17.39 -7.48 -7.04
N THR A 11 16.08 -7.63 -6.84
CA THR A 11 15.20 -6.59 -6.28
C THR A 11 14.78 -7.02 -4.88
N ILE A 12 14.79 -6.08 -3.94
CA ILE A 12 14.30 -6.26 -2.57
C ILE A 12 13.26 -5.15 -2.34
N THR A 13 12.04 -5.54 -1.93
CA THR A 13 10.92 -4.61 -1.73
C THR A 13 10.40 -4.75 -0.30
N ASP A 14 10.54 -3.69 0.50
CA ASP A 14 9.86 -3.53 1.79
C ASP A 14 8.49 -2.89 1.54
N LYS A 15 7.39 -3.48 2.05
CA LYS A 15 6.02 -2.99 1.81
C LYS A 15 5.24 -2.85 3.11
N VAL A 16 4.62 -1.69 3.31
CA VAL A 16 3.56 -1.46 4.31
C VAL A 16 2.25 -1.32 3.57
N SER A 17 1.21 -2.03 4.02
CA SER A 17 -0.12 -1.95 3.46
C SER A 17 -1.15 -1.89 4.58
N VAL A 18 -1.92 -0.81 4.61
CA VAL A 18 -3.08 -0.63 5.49
C VAL A 18 -4.31 -0.51 4.60
N LYS A 19 -5.33 -1.34 4.84
CA LYS A 19 -6.64 -1.20 4.19
C LYS A 19 -7.53 -0.42 5.13
N GLY A 20 -7.84 0.82 4.79
CA GLY A 20 -8.60 1.71 5.64
C GLY A 20 -9.03 2.97 4.89
N MET A 21 -9.70 3.85 5.61
CA MET A 21 -10.09 5.17 5.12
C MET A 21 -9.04 6.18 5.55
N LEU A 22 -8.51 6.95 4.58
CA LEU A 22 -7.67 8.10 4.87
C LEU A 22 -8.57 9.25 5.34
N SER A 23 -8.20 9.87 6.46
CA SER A 23 -8.84 11.07 7.02
C SER A 23 -8.84 12.24 6.02
N GLU A 24 -9.77 13.18 6.20
CA GLU A 24 -9.91 14.35 5.31
C GLU A 24 -8.68 15.27 5.31
N ASP A 25 -7.96 15.34 6.43
CA ASP A 25 -6.71 16.09 6.57
C ASP A 25 -5.49 15.28 6.11
N GLY A 26 -5.68 13.99 5.78
CA GLY A 26 -4.65 13.12 5.22
C GLY A 26 -3.59 12.67 6.22
N THR A 27 -3.85 12.81 7.53
CA THR A 27 -2.85 12.55 8.58
C THR A 27 -2.99 11.16 9.20
N THR A 28 -4.22 10.66 9.29
CA THR A 28 -4.55 9.38 9.91
C THR A 28 -5.29 8.45 8.95
N ILE A 29 -5.09 7.15 9.13
CA ILE A 29 -5.83 6.08 8.46
C ILE A 29 -6.63 5.33 9.52
N THR A 30 -7.94 5.29 9.36
CA THR A 30 -8.83 4.48 10.19
C THR A 30 -9.01 3.11 9.53
N TYR A 31 -8.75 2.04 10.27
CA TYR A 31 -8.86 0.67 9.77
C TYR A 31 -9.45 -0.25 10.83
N THR A 32 -10.05 -1.35 10.40
CA THR A 32 -10.56 -2.39 11.30
C THR A 32 -9.50 -3.49 11.43
N ASP A 33 -9.11 -3.79 12.66
CA ASP A 33 -8.11 -4.82 12.95
C ASP A 33 -8.73 -6.23 13.03
N GLU A 34 -7.91 -7.27 13.21
CA GLU A 34 -8.33 -8.68 13.26
C GLU A 34 -9.39 -8.95 14.34
N ASN A 35 -9.39 -8.12 15.40
CA ASN A 35 -10.33 -8.20 16.50
C ASN A 35 -11.67 -7.49 16.23
N LYS A 36 -11.91 -6.98 15.01
CA LYS A 36 -13.07 -6.16 14.63
C LYS A 36 -13.20 -4.86 15.42
N ILE A 37 -12.06 -4.32 15.85
CA ILE A 37 -11.97 -3.05 16.57
C ILE A 37 -11.47 -2.00 15.60
N GLU A 38 -12.13 -0.85 15.58
CA GLU A 38 -11.65 0.33 14.85
C GLU A 38 -10.39 0.85 15.50
N GLN A 39 -9.34 0.96 14.70
CA GLN A 39 -8.05 1.52 15.09
C GLN A 39 -7.69 2.67 14.17
N GLU A 40 -6.84 3.54 14.68
CA GLU A 40 -6.29 4.67 13.96
C GLU A 40 -4.77 4.58 13.96
N ILE A 41 -4.17 4.78 12.79
CA ILE A 41 -2.72 4.86 12.62
C ILE A 41 -2.37 6.10 11.83
N THR A 42 -1.28 6.78 12.21
CA THR A 42 -0.84 7.95 11.44
C THR A 42 -0.11 7.51 10.17
N VAL A 43 -0.28 8.26 9.09
CA VAL A 43 0.51 8.05 7.85
C VAL A 43 2.01 8.17 8.15
N ALA A 44 2.38 9.05 9.08
CA ALA A 44 3.75 9.22 9.53
C ALA A 44 4.32 7.93 10.17
N ASP A 45 3.53 7.21 10.96
CA ASP A 45 3.94 5.94 11.56
C ASP A 45 4.11 4.84 10.51
N CYS A 46 3.22 4.78 9.51
CA CYS A 46 3.37 3.87 8.38
C CYS A 46 4.68 4.13 7.60
N LEU A 47 5.07 5.40 7.47
CA LEU A 47 6.29 5.80 6.77
C LEU A 47 7.56 5.69 7.64
N ASN A 48 7.40 5.56 8.96
CA ASN A 48 8.51 5.60 9.92
C ASN A 48 9.55 4.50 9.64
N ILE A 49 9.11 3.33 9.18
CA ILE A 49 10.00 2.20 8.86
C ILE A 49 10.90 2.46 7.63
N PHE A 50 10.55 3.45 6.80
CA PHE A 50 11.30 3.82 5.60
C PHE A 50 12.22 5.02 5.82
N LYS A 51 12.32 5.55 7.04
CA LYS A 51 13.19 6.70 7.35
C LYS A 51 14.63 6.44 6.93
N GLY A 52 15.22 7.41 6.23
CA GLY A 52 16.60 7.37 5.77
C GLY A 52 16.84 6.48 4.54
N LYS A 53 15.79 5.94 3.91
CA LYS A 53 15.88 5.17 2.66
C LYS A 53 15.29 5.97 1.49
N PRO A 54 15.84 5.87 0.26
CA PRO A 54 15.18 6.37 -0.92
C PRO A 54 13.89 5.58 -1.16
N ILE A 55 12.76 6.27 -1.30
CA ILE A 55 11.45 5.65 -1.55
C ILE A 55 10.84 6.17 -2.85
N ASP A 56 10.09 5.31 -3.51
CA ASP A 56 9.15 5.65 -4.58
C ASP A 56 7.74 5.49 -3.97
N PHE A 57 7.05 6.59 -3.76
CA PHE A 57 5.79 6.63 -3.01
C PHE A 57 4.61 6.84 -3.97
N SER A 58 3.66 5.90 -3.96
CA SER A 58 2.43 5.98 -4.75
C SER A 58 1.21 5.67 -3.87
N VAL A 59 0.13 6.42 -4.10
CA VAL A 59 -1.17 6.24 -3.44
C VAL A 59 -2.18 5.94 -4.53
N SER A 60 -2.98 4.89 -4.35
CA SER A 60 -4.03 4.50 -5.29
C SER A 60 -5.32 4.23 -4.53
N ILE A 61 -6.41 4.89 -4.93
CA ILE A 61 -7.76 4.56 -4.46
C ILE A 61 -8.25 3.40 -5.31
N LYS A 62 -8.71 2.33 -4.67
CA LYS A 62 -9.36 1.20 -5.33
C LYS A 62 -10.79 1.11 -4.83
N SER A 63 -11.73 1.20 -5.76
CA SER A 63 -13.13 0.87 -5.54
C SER A 63 -13.42 -0.41 -6.32
N GLU A 64 -14.04 -1.38 -5.66
CA GLU A 64 -14.50 -2.62 -6.26
C GLU A 64 -16.02 -2.58 -6.22
N ASP A 65 -16.67 -2.37 -7.37
CA ASP A 65 -18.11 -2.50 -7.52
C ASP A 65 -18.42 -3.93 -7.99
N GLU A 66 -19.41 -4.57 -7.35
CA GLU A 66 -19.92 -5.86 -7.82
C GLU A 66 -20.55 -5.68 -9.21
N LEU A 67 -20.17 -6.54 -10.15
CA LEU A 67 -20.79 -6.57 -11.47
C LEU A 67 -22.27 -6.99 -11.30
N PRO A 68 -23.21 -6.36 -12.02
CA PRO A 68 -24.59 -6.80 -11.99
C PRO A 68 -24.64 -8.27 -12.41
N ASP A 69 -25.33 -9.11 -11.62
CA ASP A 69 -25.65 -10.46 -12.04
C ASP A 69 -26.51 -10.36 -13.31
N ASP A 70 -26.00 -10.84 -14.43
CA ASP A 70 -26.78 -11.08 -15.64
C ASP A 70 -27.77 -12.23 -15.36
N GLU A 71 -28.85 -11.95 -14.63
CA GLU A 71 -30.03 -12.80 -14.57
C GLU A 71 -30.88 -12.57 -15.85
N GLU A 72 -30.62 -13.36 -16.90
CA GLU A 72 -31.62 -13.70 -17.94
C GLU A 72 -32.42 -14.96 -17.58
#